data_AF-A0A7J4EK21-F1
#
_entry.id   AF-A0A7J4EK21-F1
#
_cell.length_a   1.000
_cell.length_b   1.000
_cell.length_c   1.000
_cell.angle_alpha   90.00
_cell.angle_beta   90.00
_cell.angle_gamma   90.00
#
_symmetry.space_group_name_H-M   'P 1'
#
loop_
_entity.id
_entity.type
_entity.pdbx_description
1 polymer ?
#
loop_
_entity_poly.entity_id
_entity_poly.type
_entity_poly.pdbx_seq_one_letter_code
_entity_poly.pdbx_strand_id
1 'polypeptide(L)' 'MNIVPNIHKFPGHIACDSRSNSEICLPVFNDTHELIAVLDIDSEDFGSFDDVDKEWLEKIVLILKNKK' A
#
# COMPACT_ATOMS: atom_id res chain seq x y z
N MET A 1 -0.45 8.15 -0.14
CA MET A 1 0.18 6.92 -0.67
C MET A 1 1.62 6.92 -0.22
N ASN A 2 2.13 5.77 0.19
CA ASN A 2 3.49 5.61 0.65
C ASN A 2 4.12 4.38 -0.01
N ILE A 3 5.32 4.53 -0.56
CA ILE A 3 6.17 3.40 -1.00
C ILE A 3 7.35 3.38 -0.04
N VAL A 4 7.53 2.27 0.65
CA VAL A 4 8.59 2.09 1.64
C VAL A 4 9.55 1.03 1.10
N PRO A 5 10.67 1.44 0.48
CA PRO A 5 11.62 0.47 -0.09
C PRO A 5 12.40 -0.31 0.98
N ASN A 6 12.43 0.19 2.23
CA ASN A 6 13.00 -0.48 3.39
C ASN A 6 12.24 -0.07 4.66
N ILE A 7 11.41 -0.97 5.21
CA ILE A 7 10.56 -0.67 6.37
C ILE A 7 11.37 -0.42 7.65
N HIS A 8 12.54 -1.05 7.80
CA HIS A 8 13.40 -0.92 8.99
C HIS A 8 14.08 0.44 9.09
N LYS A 9 14.09 1.23 8.02
CA LYS A 9 14.65 2.59 8.00
C LYS A 9 13.61 3.66 8.36
N PHE A 10 12.34 3.31 8.51
CA PHE A 10 11.26 4.24 8.86
C PHE A 10 10.89 4.13 10.35
N PRO A 11 11.16 5.16 11.18
CA PRO A 11 10.83 5.15 12.59
C PRO A 11 9.30 5.26 12.78
N GLY A 12 8.71 4.30 13.50
CA GLY A 12 7.27 4.25 13.79
C GLY A 12 6.50 3.16 13.03
N HIS A 13 7.17 2.35 12.20
CA HIS A 13 6.56 1.21 11.55
C HIS A 13 6.38 0.04 12.53
N ILE A 14 5.12 -0.34 12.79
CA ILE A 14 4.80 -1.59 13.47
C ILE A 14 4.60 -2.62 12.36
N ALA A 15 5.67 -3.32 11.98
CA ALA A 15 5.60 -4.38 10.99
C ALA A 15 4.56 -5.42 11.44
N CYS A 16 3.52 -5.63 10.63
CA CYS A 16 2.50 -6.66 10.89
C CYS A 16 3.09 -8.06 10.69
N ASP A 17 4.08 -8.20 9.80
CA ASP A 17 4.93 -9.39 9.62
C ASP A 17 6.42 -8.99 9.68
N SER A 18 7.18 -9.64 10.57
CA SER A 18 8.62 -9.41 10.77
C SER A 18 9.50 -9.72 9.56
N ARG A 19 8.95 -10.37 8.52
CA ARG A 19 9.68 -10.76 7.31
C ARG A 19 9.58 -9.75 6.17
N SER A 20 8.63 -8.81 6.24
CA SER A 20 8.47 -7.78 5.22
C SER A 20 9.69 -6.85 5.22
N ASN A 21 10.22 -6.56 4.03
CA ASN A 21 11.36 -5.68 3.81
C ASN A 21 10.97 -4.44 3.01
N SER A 22 9.92 -4.50 2.19
CA SER A 22 9.34 -3.34 1.51
C SER A 22 7.81 -3.41 1.49
N GLU A 23 7.18 -2.24 1.37
CA GLU A 23 5.73 -2.09 1.45
C GLU A 23 5.24 -1.00 0.48
N ILE A 24 4.03 -1.19 -0.07
CA ILE A 24 3.26 -0.12 -0.70
C ILE A 24 1.87 -0.02 -0.07
N CYS A 25 1.51 1.21 0.33
CA CYS A 25 0.29 1.49 1.08
C CYS A 25 -0.57 2.54 0.35
N LEU A 26 -1.77 2.15 -0.09
CA LEU A 26 -2.71 2.98 -0.85
C LEU A 26 -4.01 3.22 -0.08
N PRO A 27 -4.45 4.48 0.10
CA PRO A 27 -5.76 4.75 0.70
C PRO A 27 -6.90 4.43 -0.26
N VAL A 28 -8.01 3.93 0.28
CA VAL A 28 -9.26 3.70 -0.44
C VAL A 28 -10.30 4.70 0.05
N PHE A 29 -10.78 5.55 -0.86
CA PHE A 29 -11.80 6.55 -0.57
C PHE A 29 -13.15 6.16 -1.17
N ASN A 30 -14.25 6.45 -0.47
CA ASN A 30 -15.60 6.31 -1.02
C ASN A 30 -15.96 7.48 -1.96
N ASP A 31 -17.21 7.53 -2.42
CA ASP A 31 -17.70 8.62 -3.30
C ASP A 31 -17.73 9.99 -2.62
N THR A 32 -17.89 10.04 -1.30
CA THR A 32 -17.89 11.28 -0.48
C THR A 32 -16.48 11.72 -0.09
N HIS A 33 -15.44 11.07 -0.64
CA HIS A 33 -14.03 11.33 -0.33
C HIS A 33 -13.64 11.03 1.14
N GLU A 34 -14.39 10.15 1.79
CA GLU A 34 -14.04 9.64 3.12
C GLU A 34 -13.14 8.41 2.99
N LEU A 35 -12.11 8.34 3.83
CA LEU A 35 -11.21 7.18 3.91
C LEU A 35 -11.97 6.00 4.51
N ILE A 36 -12.15 4.93 3.74
CA ILE A 36 -12.91 3.74 4.17
C ILE A 36 -12.04 2.51 4.37
N ALA A 37 -10.86 2.45 3.74
CA ALA A 37 -9.90 1.36 3.89
C ALA A 37 -8.50 1.79 3.47
N VAL A 38 -7.52 0.93 3.72
CA VAL A 38 -6.16 1.03 3.19
C VAL A 38 -5.83 -0.31 2.54
N LEU A 39 -5.32 -0.27 1.31
CA LEU A 39 -4.71 -1.41 0.65
C LEU A 39 -3.23 -1.43 1.06
N ASP A 40 -2.85 -2.49 1.75
CA ASP A 40 -1.52 -2.73 2.28
C ASP A 40 -0.92 -3.97 1.61
N ILE A 41 0.28 -3.83 1.06
CA ILE A 41 0.97 -4.90 0.34
C ILE A 41 2.44 -4.91 0.75
N ASP A 42 2.85 -6.05 1.28
CA ASP A 42 4.20 -6.34 1.78
C ASP A 42 4.99 -7.25 0.84
N SER A 43 6.32 -7.17 0.91
CA SER A 43 7.23 -8.10 0.25
C SER A 43 8.44 -8.43 1.12
N GLU A 44 8.89 -9.70 1.08
CA GLU A 44 10.16 -10.13 1.71
C GLU A 44 11.40 -9.58 0.97
N ASP A 45 11.25 -9.05 -0.25
CA ASP A 45 12.33 -8.43 -1.01
C ASP A 45 12.38 -6.91 -0.80
N PHE A 46 13.59 -6.32 -0.82
CA PHE A 46 13.76 -4.86 -0.75
C PHE A 46 13.41 -4.19 -2.07
N GLY A 47 12.76 -3.02 -2.00
CA GLY A 47 12.44 -2.21 -3.18
C GLY A 47 11.56 -2.93 -4.21
N SER A 48 10.64 -3.78 -3.75
CA SER A 48 9.78 -4.59 -4.61
C SER A 48 8.76 -3.79 -5.41
N PHE A 49 8.50 -2.56 -4.98
CA PHE A 49 7.46 -1.70 -5.55
C PHE A 49 8.06 -0.44 -6.16
N ASP A 50 7.60 -0.10 -7.36
CA ASP A 50 7.95 1.11 -8.06
C ASP A 50 6.71 1.90 -8.53
N ASP A 51 6.94 2.89 -9.41
CA ASP A 51 5.87 3.72 -9.95
C ASP A 51 4.89 2.95 -10.85
N VAL A 52 5.32 1.85 -11.47
CA VAL A 52 4.45 0.99 -12.28
C VAL A 52 3.49 0.24 -11.36
N ASP A 53 4.00 -0.37 -10.29
CA ASP A 53 3.15 -1.07 -9.31
C ASP A 53 2.11 -0.12 -8.72
N LYS A 54 2.54 1.08 -8.32
CA LYS A 54 1.65 2.15 -7.89
C LYS A 54 0.52 2.40 -8.89
N GLU A 55 0.85 2.66 -10.16
CA GLU A 55 -0.14 3.03 -11.17
C GLU A 55 -1.22 1.95 -11.33
N TRP A 56 -0.80 0.69 -11.34
CA TRP A 56 -1.72 -0.44 -11.50
C TRP A 56 -2.52 -0.73 -10.22
N LEU A 57 -1.91 -0.58 -9.05
CA LEU A 57 -2.60 -0.72 -7.77
C LEU A 57 -3.65 0.36 -7.54
N GLU A 58 -3.39 1.60 -7.98
CA GLU A 58 -4.39 2.67 -7.99
C GLU A 58 -5.62 2.28 -8.84
N LYS A 59 -5.42 1.66 -10.01
CA LYS A 59 -6.52 1.14 -10.84
C LYS A 59 -7.29 0.01 -10.16
N ILE A 60 -6.60 -0.88 -9.44
CA ILE A 60 -7.25 -1.94 -8.65
C ILE A 60 -8.11 -1.35 -7.53
N VAL A 61 -7.61 -0.34 -6.81
CA VAL A 61 -8.37 0.35 -5.76
C VAL A 61 -9.69 0.93 -6.30
N LEU A 62 -9.69 1.48 -7.51
CA LEU A 62 -10.92 1.96 -8.17
C LEU A 62 -11.93 0.85 -8.44
N ILE A 63 -11.48 -0.38 -8.72
CA ILE A 63 -12.37 -1.54 -8.90
C ILE A 63 -12.94 -1.98 -7.55
N LEU A 64 -12.13 -2.01 -6.49
CA LEU A 64 -12.55 -2.43 -5.16
C LEU A 64 -13.64 -1.52 -4.60
N LYS A 65 -13.56 -0.20 -4.85
CA LYS A 65 -14.60 0.77 -4.49
C LYS A 65 -15.98 0.43 -5.07
N ASN A 66 -16.04 -0.20 -6.24
CA ASN A 66 -17.27 -0.41 -6.99
C ASN A 66 -18.02 -1.70 -6.61
N LYS A 67 -17.48 -2.53 -5.70
CA LYS A 67 -18.21 -3.67 -5.15
C LYS A 67 -19.10 -3.22 -3.99
N LYS A 68 -20.36 -2.94 -4.32
CA LYS A 68 -21.47 -2.88 -3.36
C LYS A 68 -21.80 -4.27 -2.80
#